data_AF-A0A957CMZ9-F1
#
_entry.id   AF-A0A957CMZ9-F1
#
_cell.length_a   1.000
_cell.length_b   1.000
_cell.length_c   1.000
_cell.angle_alpha   90.00
_cell.angle_beta   90.00
_cell.angle_gamma   90.00
#
_symmetry.space_group_name_H-M   'P 1'
#
loop_
_entity.id
_entity.type
_entity.pdbx_description
1 polymer ?
#
loop_
_entity_poly.entity_id
_entity_poly.type
_entity_poly.pdbx_seq_one_letter_code
_entity_poly.pdbx_strand_id
1 'polypeptide(L)'
;MTETIAELQNQIKREQTLLVQYEDMERMETDPRRRLKLQENIEEIKQNTLTLETRIAQIRSENTPPAALQLRESTFIANVPYGLETALFGREKEMKLLDDWFHRDSAHPLLAVIGLGGQGKSALTWLWQKQLQENKLAPPLVVWWSFYEQDGTMRAMVDELLTHFGEDPTQVSSLRQAVDHLRHHLQRTPALIVLDG
;
A
#
# COMPACT_ATOMS: atom_id res chain seq x y z
N MET A 1 2.42 -33.05 -0.63
CA MET A 1 3.37 -32.39 -1.55
C MET A 1 2.93 -30.94 -1.63
N THR A 2 3.75 -29.99 -1.19
CA THR A 2 3.48 -28.56 -1.30
C THR A 2 3.78 -28.13 -2.74
N GLU A 3 2.76 -27.73 -3.50
CA GLU A 3 2.93 -27.21 -4.85
C GLU A 3 3.75 -25.91 -4.81
N THR A 4 4.79 -25.82 -5.63
CA THR A 4 5.67 -24.66 -5.69
C THR A 4 5.12 -23.60 -6.65
N ILE A 5 5.45 -22.32 -6.42
CA ILE A 5 5.06 -21.23 -7.34
C ILE A 5 5.56 -21.50 -8.77
N ALA A 6 6.74 -22.09 -8.93
CA ALA A 6 7.30 -22.43 -10.23
C ALA A 6 6.46 -23.50 -10.98
N GLU A 7 5.92 -24.47 -10.26
CA GLU A 7 5.01 -25.48 -10.83
C GLU A 7 3.68 -24.85 -11.28
N LEU A 8 3.09 -23.98 -10.44
CA LEU A 8 1.85 -23.27 -10.78
C LEU A 8 2.03 -22.31 -11.96
N GLN A 9 3.18 -21.61 -12.04
CA GLN A 9 3.50 -20.77 -13.21
C GLN A 9 3.65 -21.58 -14.50
N ASN A 10 4.24 -22.77 -14.41
CA ASN A 10 4.32 -23.68 -15.55
C ASN A 10 2.93 -24.20 -15.96
N GLN A 11 2.01 -24.42 -15.02
CA GLN A 11 0.62 -24.77 -15.33
C GLN A 11 -0.12 -23.62 -16.00
N ILE A 12 -0.02 -22.39 -15.48
CA ILE A 12 -0.61 -21.19 -16.11
C ILE A 12 -0.11 -21.04 -17.55
N LYS A 13 1.19 -21.23 -17.78
CA LYS A 13 1.76 -21.14 -19.14
C LYS A 13 1.16 -22.19 -20.09
N ARG A 14 0.85 -23.39 -19.60
CA ARG A 14 0.18 -24.43 -20.38
C ARG A 14 -1.27 -24.06 -20.67
N GLU A 15 -2.01 -23.59 -19.66
CA GLU A 15 -3.40 -23.12 -19.82
C GLU A 15 -3.50 -21.95 -20.81
N GLN A 16 -2.60 -20.96 -20.73
CA GLN A 16 -2.54 -19.85 -21.68
C GLN A 16 -2.23 -20.31 -23.11
N THR A 17 -1.39 -21.35 -23.27
CA THR A 17 -1.10 -21.92 -24.59
C THR A 17 -2.33 -22.63 -25.15
N LEU A 18 -3.06 -23.38 -24.32
CA LEU A 18 -4.31 -24.04 -24.71
C LEU A 18 -5.40 -23.02 -25.04
N LEU A 19 -5.52 -21.94 -24.24
CA LEU A 19 -6.50 -20.88 -24.47
C LEU A 19 -6.37 -20.30 -25.87
N VAL A 20 -5.14 -19.94 -26.27
CA VAL A 20 -4.87 -19.40 -27.61
C VAL A 20 -5.28 -20.42 -28.70
N GLN A 21 -4.96 -21.70 -28.51
CA GLN A 21 -5.34 -22.75 -29.46
C GLN A 21 -6.87 -22.90 -29.58
N TYR A 22 -7.58 -22.89 -28.47
CA TYR A 22 -9.04 -23.02 -28.44
C TYR A 22 -9.74 -21.78 -29.01
N GLU A 23 -9.25 -20.58 -28.74
CA GLU A 23 -9.75 -19.34 -29.33
C GLU A 23 -9.55 -19.30 -30.86
N ASP A 24 -8.40 -19.78 -31.34
CA ASP A 24 -8.16 -19.88 -32.78
C ASP A 24 -9.06 -20.95 -33.44
N MET A 25 -9.29 -22.09 -32.78
CA MET A 25 -10.23 -23.10 -33.23
C MET A 25 -11.69 -22.59 -33.26
N GLU A 26 -12.12 -21.85 -32.24
CA GLU A 26 -13.46 -21.27 -32.17
C GLU A 26 -13.71 -20.28 -33.33
N ARG A 27 -12.71 -19.45 -33.64
CA ARG A 27 -12.76 -18.49 -34.76
C ARG A 27 -12.92 -19.17 -36.12
N MET A 28 -12.33 -20.35 -36.29
CA MET A 28 -12.40 -21.12 -37.53
C MET A 28 -13.61 -22.07 -37.60
N GLU A 29 -14.26 -22.36 -36.47
CA GLU A 29 -15.37 -23.30 -36.40
C GLU A 29 -16.67 -22.68 -36.96
N THR A 30 -17.35 -23.42 -37.82
CA THR A 30 -18.58 -22.97 -38.51
C THR A 30 -19.83 -23.71 -38.03
N ASP A 31 -19.68 -24.88 -37.41
CA ASP A 31 -20.79 -25.62 -36.78
C ASP A 31 -21.15 -25.00 -35.42
N PRO A 32 -22.39 -24.47 -35.24
CA PRO A 32 -22.82 -23.85 -33.99
C PRO A 32 -22.71 -24.76 -32.77
N ARG A 33 -22.93 -26.08 -32.92
CA ARG A 33 -22.87 -27.03 -31.80
C ARG A 33 -21.45 -27.28 -31.35
N ARG A 34 -20.50 -27.29 -32.28
CA ARG A 34 -19.07 -27.44 -31.97
C ARG A 34 -18.49 -26.15 -31.41
N ARG A 35 -18.92 -25.00 -31.93
CA ARG A 35 -18.53 -23.69 -31.40
C ARG A 35 -18.96 -23.52 -29.94
N LEU A 36 -20.18 -23.92 -29.58
CA LEU A 36 -20.64 -23.86 -28.18
C LEU A 36 -19.73 -24.68 -27.23
N LYS A 37 -19.33 -25.88 -27.65
CA LYS A 37 -18.38 -26.70 -26.87
C LYS A 37 -16.99 -26.04 -26.74
N LEU A 38 -16.51 -25.37 -27.79
CA LEU A 38 -15.26 -24.63 -27.73
C LEU A 38 -15.37 -23.44 -26.77
N GLN A 39 -16.50 -22.75 -26.73
CA GLN A 39 -16.77 -21.67 -25.77
C GLN A 39 -16.79 -22.17 -24.33
N GLU A 40 -17.43 -23.31 -24.07
CA GLU A 40 -17.42 -23.96 -22.75
C GLU A 40 -15.98 -24.30 -22.31
N ASN A 41 -15.18 -24.88 -23.20
CA ASN A 41 -13.77 -25.19 -22.91
C ASN A 41 -12.92 -23.93 -22.69
N ILE A 42 -13.14 -22.87 -23.47
CA ILE A 42 -12.45 -21.58 -23.29
C ILE A 42 -12.76 -20.99 -21.91
N GLU A 43 -14.02 -21.03 -21.51
CA GLU A 43 -14.45 -20.52 -20.20
C GLU A 43 -13.84 -21.35 -19.08
N GLU A 44 -13.81 -22.68 -19.20
CA GLU A 44 -13.14 -23.57 -18.25
C GLU A 44 -11.65 -23.23 -18.10
N ILE A 45 -10.93 -23.04 -19.21
CA ILE A 45 -9.50 -22.66 -19.20
C ILE A 45 -9.29 -21.31 -18.52
N LYS A 46 -10.18 -20.33 -18.76
CA LYS A 46 -10.13 -19.02 -18.08
C LYS A 46 -10.33 -19.15 -16.57
N GLN A 47 -11.31 -19.94 -16.14
CA GLN A 47 -11.57 -20.20 -14.72
C GLN A 47 -10.40 -20.94 -14.05
N ASN A 48 -9.80 -21.91 -14.74
CA ASN A 48 -8.61 -22.61 -14.26
C ASN A 48 -7.43 -21.66 -14.10
N THR A 49 -7.19 -20.79 -15.09
CA THR A 49 -6.12 -19.78 -15.03
C THR A 49 -6.32 -18.82 -13.86
N LEU A 50 -7.54 -18.30 -13.67
CA LEU A 50 -7.88 -17.41 -12.55
C LEU A 50 -7.69 -18.09 -11.19
N THR A 51 -8.04 -19.38 -11.09
CA THR A 51 -7.85 -20.19 -9.88
C THR A 51 -6.37 -20.36 -9.55
N LEU A 52 -5.54 -20.65 -10.56
CA LEU A 52 -4.09 -20.78 -10.40
C LEU A 52 -3.43 -19.44 -10.02
N GLU A 53 -3.86 -18.33 -10.63
CA GLU A 53 -3.39 -16.99 -10.28
C GLU A 53 -3.73 -16.62 -8.83
N THR A 54 -4.96 -16.91 -8.40
CA THR A 54 -5.42 -16.73 -7.02
C THR A 54 -4.59 -17.58 -6.05
N ARG A 55 -4.29 -18.84 -6.43
CA ARG A 55 -3.46 -19.74 -5.63
C ARG A 55 -2.03 -19.23 -5.49
N ILE A 56 -1.43 -18.70 -6.57
CA ILE A 56 -0.11 -18.05 -6.53
C ILE A 56 -0.15 -16.82 -5.62
N ALA A 57 -1.20 -15.98 -5.72
CA ALA A 57 -1.36 -14.80 -4.86
C ALA A 57 -1.45 -15.19 -3.38
N GLN A 58 -2.20 -16.24 -3.06
CA GLN A 58 -2.33 -16.78 -1.71
C GLN A 58 -1.00 -17.36 -1.20
N ILE A 59 -0.31 -18.19 -1.98
CA ILE A 59 0.99 -18.76 -1.60
C ILE A 59 2.04 -17.65 -1.44
N ARG A 60 1.98 -16.59 -2.26
CA ARG A 60 2.81 -15.39 -2.07
C ARG A 60 2.46 -14.68 -0.76
N SER A 61 1.19 -14.54 -0.41
CA SER A 61 0.78 -13.94 0.87
C SER A 61 1.16 -14.80 2.09
N GLU A 62 1.13 -16.13 1.96
CA GLU A 62 1.47 -17.09 3.02
C GLU A 62 2.99 -17.27 3.19
N ASN A 63 3.76 -17.16 2.10
CA ASN A 63 5.24 -17.24 2.11
C ASN A 63 5.93 -15.87 2.12
N THR A 64 5.15 -14.80 2.05
CA THR A 64 5.62 -13.48 2.48
C THR A 64 5.51 -13.50 4.00
N PRO A 65 6.60 -13.66 4.76
CA PRO A 65 6.57 -13.28 6.16
C PRO A 65 6.00 -11.85 6.23
N PRO A 66 5.10 -11.51 7.18
CA PRO A 66 4.60 -10.14 7.34
C PRO A 66 5.83 -9.26 7.33
N ALA A 67 5.96 -8.46 6.27
CA ALA A 67 7.22 -7.99 5.69
C ALA A 67 8.37 -8.18 6.67
N ALA A 68 9.25 -9.15 6.43
CA ALA A 68 10.52 -9.16 7.15
C ALA A 68 11.04 -7.73 7.05
N LEU A 69 10.99 -7.04 8.18
CA LEU A 69 11.55 -5.73 8.43
C LEU A 69 13.02 -5.91 8.07
N GLN A 70 13.35 -5.78 6.79
CA GLN A 70 14.70 -5.44 6.41
C GLN A 70 14.96 -4.22 7.25
N LEU A 71 15.95 -4.35 8.15
CA LEU A 71 16.47 -3.34 9.05
C LEU A 71 16.97 -2.13 8.25
N ARG A 72 16.09 -1.49 7.51
CA ARG A 72 16.26 -0.19 6.91
C ARG A 72 15.74 0.75 7.97
N GLU A 73 16.61 1.62 8.44
CA GLU A 73 16.20 2.76 9.24
C GLU A 73 15.04 3.45 8.52
N SER A 74 13.91 3.63 9.20
CA SER A 74 12.79 4.37 8.65
C SER A 74 13.27 5.76 8.28
N THR A 75 13.01 6.19 7.05
CA THR A 75 13.27 7.59 6.69
C THR A 75 12.19 8.45 7.32
N PHE A 76 12.60 9.43 8.10
CA PHE A 76 11.70 10.37 8.77
C PHE A 76 11.79 11.73 8.10
N ILE A 77 10.70 12.17 7.49
CA ILE A 77 10.56 13.50 6.89
C ILE A 77 9.61 14.29 7.78
N ALA A 78 10.07 15.39 8.36
CA ALA A 78 9.29 16.16 9.30
C ALA A 78 9.48 17.66 9.10
N ASN A 79 8.35 18.37 9.00
CA ASN A 79 8.31 19.81 9.19
C ASN A 79 7.59 20.09 10.52
N VAL A 80 8.35 20.05 11.62
CA VAL A 80 7.83 20.19 13.00
C VAL A 80 8.43 21.42 13.66
N PRO A 81 7.63 22.47 13.89
CA PRO A 81 8.11 23.76 14.39
C PRO A 81 8.01 23.92 15.93
N TYR A 82 7.39 22.98 16.64
CA TYR A 82 7.10 23.13 18.08
C TYR A 82 7.61 21.94 18.91
N GLY A 83 8.00 22.21 20.16
CA GLY A 83 8.54 21.20 21.08
C GLY A 83 7.51 20.17 21.49
N LEU A 84 7.40 19.07 20.74
CA LEU A 84 6.49 17.96 21.02
C LEU A 84 7.03 16.98 22.08
N GLU A 85 8.15 17.30 22.73
CA GLU A 85 8.72 16.56 23.85
C GLU A 85 7.99 16.88 25.16
N THR A 86 6.71 16.53 25.23
CA THR A 86 5.92 16.63 26.45
C THR A 86 5.53 15.23 26.91
N ALA A 87 5.67 14.95 28.20
CA ALA A 87 5.16 13.69 28.77
C ALA A 87 3.62 13.71 28.71
N LEU A 88 3.02 12.68 28.11
CA LEU A 88 1.58 12.45 28.16
C LEU A 88 1.24 11.58 29.36
N PHE A 89 0.25 12.01 30.14
CA PHE A 89 -0.30 11.24 31.25
C PHE A 89 -1.77 10.90 30.97
N GLY A 90 -2.20 9.68 31.27
CA GLY A 90 -3.61 9.30 31.22
C GLY A 90 -4.19 9.15 29.80
N ARG A 91 -3.34 8.91 28.80
CA ARG A 91 -3.71 8.73 27.39
C ARG A 91 -3.49 7.32 26.87
N GLU A 92 -3.36 6.34 27.78
CA GLU A 92 -3.01 4.96 27.45
C GLU A 92 -4.07 4.31 26.56
N LYS A 93 -5.35 4.71 26.70
CA LYS A 93 -6.44 4.22 25.87
C LYS A 93 -6.32 4.72 24.43
N GLU A 94 -6.04 6.01 24.25
CA GLU A 94 -5.88 6.63 22.94
C GLU A 94 -4.62 6.11 22.24
N MET A 95 -3.52 5.92 22.98
CA MET A 95 -2.31 5.26 22.47
C MET A 95 -2.61 3.84 21.98
N LYS A 96 -3.35 3.05 22.76
CA LYS A 96 -3.76 1.70 22.36
C LYS A 96 -4.66 1.70 21.12
N LEU A 97 -5.53 2.70 20.98
CA LEU A 97 -6.39 2.83 19.80
C LEU A 97 -5.56 3.09 18.54
N LEU A 98 -4.56 3.99 18.62
CA LEU A 98 -3.62 4.24 17.53
C LEU A 98 -2.85 2.96 17.15
N ASP A 99 -2.39 2.21 18.14
CA ASP A 99 -1.69 0.95 17.92
C ASP A 99 -2.57 -0.13 17.30
N ASP A 100 -3.79 -0.32 17.82
CA ASP A 100 -4.73 -1.30 17.29
C ASP A 100 -5.13 -0.94 15.85
N TRP A 101 -5.40 0.35 15.58
CA TRP A 101 -5.67 0.83 14.22
C TRP A 101 -4.51 0.50 13.28
N PHE A 102 -3.29 0.91 13.63
CA PHE A 102 -2.14 0.78 12.75
C PHE A 102 -1.76 -0.68 12.48
N HIS A 103 -1.82 -1.56 13.48
CA HIS A 103 -1.35 -2.94 13.35
C HIS A 103 -2.43 -3.94 12.97
N ARG A 104 -3.71 -3.66 13.24
CA ARG A 104 -4.79 -4.66 13.17
C ARG A 104 -5.90 -4.28 12.21
N ASP A 105 -5.95 -3.03 11.75
CA ASP A 105 -7.03 -2.55 10.88
C ASP A 105 -6.54 -2.11 9.50
N SER A 106 -6.02 -3.07 8.74
CA SER A 106 -5.56 -2.83 7.37
C SER A 106 -6.69 -2.44 6.40
N ALA A 107 -7.96 -2.63 6.79
CA ALA A 107 -9.11 -2.25 5.98
C ALA A 107 -9.40 -0.74 6.03
N HIS A 108 -8.94 -0.04 7.08
CA HIS A 108 -9.17 1.38 7.29
C HIS A 108 -7.85 2.14 7.41
N PRO A 109 -7.13 2.41 6.29
CA PRO A 109 -5.80 3.03 6.32
C PRO A 109 -5.78 4.52 6.69
N LEU A 110 -6.94 5.12 6.98
CA LEU A 110 -7.10 6.52 7.36
C LEU A 110 -7.73 6.61 8.76
N LEU A 111 -7.07 7.33 9.66
CA LEU A 111 -7.58 7.66 10.99
C LEU A 111 -7.57 9.17 11.20
N ALA A 112 -8.66 9.70 11.75
CA ALA A 112 -8.77 11.09 12.15
C ALA A 112 -8.72 11.20 13.68
N VAL A 113 -7.72 11.93 14.21
CA VAL A 113 -7.62 12.26 15.63
C VAL A 113 -8.28 13.61 15.86
N ILE A 114 -9.48 13.62 16.43
CA ILE A 114 -10.33 14.81 16.58
C ILE A 114 -10.46 15.19 18.05
N GLY A 115 -10.44 16.49 18.34
CA GLY A 115 -10.55 17.04 19.69
C GLY A 115 -10.31 18.54 19.70
N LEU A 116 -10.67 19.21 20.80
CA LEU A 116 -10.53 20.66 20.91
C LEU A 116 -9.05 21.10 20.87
N GLY A 117 -8.83 22.38 20.59
CA GLY A 117 -7.50 22.99 20.67
C GLY A 117 -6.87 22.78 22.05
N GLY A 118 -5.55 22.52 22.10
CA GLY A 118 -4.82 22.33 23.36
C GLY A 118 -5.02 20.97 24.06
N GLN A 119 -5.81 20.04 23.52
CA GLN A 119 -6.00 18.71 24.14
C GLN A 119 -4.84 17.73 23.97
N GLY A 120 -3.79 18.13 23.24
CA GLY A 120 -2.59 17.32 23.05
C GLY A 120 -2.68 16.28 21.93
N LYS A 121 -3.49 16.50 20.89
CA LYS A 121 -3.62 15.57 19.74
C LYS A 121 -2.29 15.36 19.02
N SER A 122 -1.63 16.46 18.66
CA SER A 122 -0.33 16.42 17.99
C SER A 122 0.73 15.79 18.89
N ALA A 123 0.73 16.10 20.19
CA ALA A 123 1.62 15.45 21.16
C ALA A 123 1.36 13.94 21.27
N LEU A 124 0.10 13.50 21.29
CA LEU A 124 -0.30 12.09 21.30
C LEU A 124 0.23 11.35 20.08
N THR A 125 -0.10 11.82 18.88
CA THR A 125 0.33 11.17 17.64
C THR A 125 1.86 11.20 17.50
N TRP A 126 2.52 12.25 18.00
CA TRP A 126 3.98 12.38 17.98
C TRP A 126 4.68 11.37 18.87
N LEU A 127 4.25 11.23 20.13
CA LEU A 127 4.83 10.24 21.03
C LEU A 127 4.56 8.83 20.53
N TRP A 128 3.36 8.57 20.01
CA TRP A 128 3.01 7.28 19.43
C TRP A 128 3.90 6.92 18.25
N GLN A 129 4.10 7.82 17.27
CA GLN A 129 4.95 7.51 16.12
C GLN A 129 6.43 7.35 16.53
N LYS A 130 6.92 8.13 17.51
CA LYS A 130 8.25 7.93 18.09
C LYS A 130 8.39 6.54 18.70
N GLN A 131 7.39 6.06 19.44
CA GLN A 131 7.39 4.70 19.98
C GLN A 131 7.42 3.64 18.88
N LEU A 132 6.73 3.84 17.76
CA LEU A 132 6.85 2.92 16.61
C LEU A 132 8.28 2.87 16.06
N GLN A 133 8.94 4.02 15.95
CA GLN A 133 10.33 4.10 15.48
C GLN A 133 11.30 3.42 16.46
N GLU A 134 11.20 3.74 17.75
CA GLU A 134 12.02 3.16 18.83
C GLU A 134 11.86 1.64 18.91
N ASN A 135 10.63 1.15 18.76
CA ASN A 135 10.32 -0.28 18.76
C ASN A 135 10.60 -0.97 17.42
N LYS A 136 11.10 -0.24 16.40
CA LYS A 136 11.35 -0.75 15.04
C LYS A 136 10.11 -1.38 14.38
N LEU A 137 8.94 -0.82 14.69
CA LEU A 137 7.64 -1.17 14.12
C LEU A 137 7.16 -0.14 13.08
N ALA A 138 7.85 0.99 12.97
CA ALA A 138 7.55 2.01 11.98
C ALA A 138 7.75 1.47 10.54
N PRO A 139 6.95 1.93 9.58
CA PRO A 139 7.13 1.57 8.17
C PRO A 139 8.41 2.22 7.60
N PRO A 140 8.85 1.82 6.40
CA PRO A 140 10.06 2.37 5.77
C PRO A 140 10.06 3.89 5.60
N LEU A 141 8.88 4.49 5.42
CA LEU A 141 8.71 5.93 5.28
C LEU A 141 7.74 6.45 6.34
N VAL A 142 8.19 7.42 7.14
CA VAL A 142 7.33 8.15 8.08
C VAL A 142 7.41 9.63 7.75
N VAL A 143 6.25 10.24 7.51
CA VAL A 143 6.11 11.63 7.12
C VAL A 143 5.27 12.35 8.16
N TRP A 144 5.77 13.45 8.69
CA TRP A 144 5.02 14.37 9.53
C TRP A 144 4.93 15.73 8.85
N TRP A 145 3.72 16.13 8.48
CA TRP A 145 3.48 17.41 7.85
C TRP A 145 2.56 18.28 8.70
N SER A 146 3.07 19.41 9.18
CA SER A 146 2.30 20.42 9.92
C SER A 146 1.79 21.51 8.97
N PHE A 147 0.48 21.76 9.01
CA PHE A 147 -0.18 22.84 8.29
C PHE A 147 -0.18 24.18 9.05
N TYR A 148 0.39 24.22 10.27
CA TYR A 148 0.53 25.46 11.04
C TYR A 148 1.64 26.39 10.53
N GLU A 149 2.55 25.89 9.68
CA GLU A 149 3.66 26.67 9.10
C GLU A 149 3.24 27.47 7.85
N GLN A 150 3.92 28.59 7.58
CA GLN A 150 3.60 29.44 6.41
C GLN A 150 3.74 28.70 5.07
N ASP A 151 4.64 27.71 4.99
CA ASP A 151 4.83 26.85 3.82
C ASP A 151 4.16 25.48 3.97
N GLY A 152 3.32 25.30 4.99
CA GLY A 152 2.59 24.06 5.31
C GLY A 152 1.47 23.72 4.31
N THR A 153 1.67 23.93 3.02
CA THR A 153 0.67 23.65 1.99
C THR A 153 0.72 22.19 1.55
N MET A 154 -0.40 21.69 1.03
CA MET A 154 -0.45 20.36 0.38
C MET A 154 0.55 20.25 -0.78
N ARG A 155 0.78 21.35 -1.52
CA ARG A 155 1.71 21.35 -2.65
C ARG A 155 3.15 21.15 -2.18
N ALA A 156 3.57 21.91 -1.17
CA ALA A 156 4.91 21.79 -0.61
C ALA A 156 5.17 20.38 -0.05
N MET A 157 4.19 19.77 0.63
CA MET A 157 4.31 18.39 1.11
C MET A 157 4.55 17.40 -0.05
N VAL A 158 3.76 17.51 -1.12
CA VAL A 158 3.88 16.61 -2.26
C VAL A 158 5.21 16.82 -2.98
N ASP A 159 5.65 18.07 -3.15
CA ASP A 159 6.94 18.37 -3.79
C ASP A 159 8.13 17.83 -2.99
N GLU A 160 8.09 17.94 -1.66
CA GLU A 160 9.10 17.35 -0.76
C GLU A 160 9.16 15.83 -0.91
N LEU A 161 7.99 15.16 -0.95
CA LEU A 161 7.93 13.72 -1.10
C LEU A 161 8.38 13.25 -2.49
N LEU A 162 8.04 13.98 -3.56
CA LEU A 162 8.54 13.68 -4.90
C LEU A 162 10.07 13.83 -4.97
N THR A 163 10.61 14.88 -4.36
CA THR A 163 12.06 15.09 -4.24
C THR A 163 12.72 13.94 -3.50
N HIS A 164 12.12 13.46 -2.40
CA HIS A 164 12.59 12.29 -1.67
C HIS A 164 12.65 11.03 -2.54
N PHE A 165 11.68 10.83 -3.45
CA PHE A 165 11.69 9.73 -4.41
C PHE A 165 12.60 9.97 -5.64
N GLY A 166 13.33 11.09 -5.68
CA GLY A 166 14.27 11.43 -6.73
C GLY A 166 13.63 12.07 -7.97
N GLU A 167 12.39 12.56 -7.87
CA GLU A 167 11.74 13.33 -8.92
C GLU A 167 12.01 14.83 -8.76
N ASP A 168 12.02 15.56 -9.89
CA ASP A 168 12.06 17.02 -9.89
C ASP A 168 10.61 17.57 -9.89
N PRO A 169 10.13 18.16 -8.78
CA PRO A 169 8.77 18.65 -8.67
C PRO A 169 8.45 19.80 -9.63
N THR A 170 9.47 20.49 -10.15
CA THR A 170 9.26 21.60 -11.11
C THR A 170 8.80 21.10 -12.48
N GLN A 171 9.04 19.82 -12.81
CA GLN A 171 8.55 19.19 -14.03
C GLN A 171 7.05 18.85 -13.96
N VAL A 172 6.46 18.92 -12.76
CA VAL A 172 5.06 18.58 -12.53
C VAL A 172 4.23 19.84 -12.31
N SER A 173 3.54 20.24 -13.37
CA SER A 173 2.87 21.56 -13.44
C SER A 173 1.63 21.68 -12.55
N SER A 174 0.95 20.58 -12.22
CA SER A 174 -0.29 20.60 -11.42
C SER A 174 -0.21 19.71 -10.18
N LEU A 175 -0.90 20.13 -9.10
CA LEU A 175 -0.99 19.35 -7.86
C LEU A 175 -1.57 17.95 -8.10
N ARG A 176 -2.56 17.83 -8.99
CA ARG A 176 -3.17 16.54 -9.33
C ARG A 176 -2.14 15.57 -9.91
N GLN A 177 -1.35 16.02 -10.88
CA GLN A 177 -0.29 15.19 -11.48
C GLN A 177 0.76 14.82 -10.43
N ALA A 178 1.12 15.76 -9.56
CA ALA A 178 2.09 15.52 -8.49
C ALA A 178 1.59 14.45 -7.51
N VAL A 179 0.30 14.48 -7.14
CA VAL A 179 -0.35 13.45 -6.33
C VAL A 179 -0.42 12.10 -7.06
N ASP A 180 -0.70 12.09 -8.37
CA ASP A 180 -0.73 10.86 -9.17
C ASP A 180 0.65 10.18 -9.22
N HIS A 181 1.72 10.97 -9.36
CA HIS A 181 3.11 10.50 -9.28
C HIS A 181 3.42 9.96 -7.89
N LEU A 182 3.12 10.74 -6.84
CA LEU A 182 3.34 10.33 -5.45
C LEU A 182 2.60 9.02 -5.12
N ARG A 183 1.35 8.87 -5.58
CA ARG A 183 0.58 7.63 -5.41
C ARG A 183 1.31 6.42 -6.00
N HIS A 184 1.99 6.57 -7.14
CA HIS A 184 2.74 5.47 -7.76
C HIS A 184 3.89 4.98 -6.87
N HIS A 185 4.58 5.89 -6.19
CA HIS A 185 5.63 5.55 -5.23
C HIS A 185 5.07 4.92 -3.95
N LEU A 186 3.99 5.49 -3.40
CA LEU A 186 3.36 5.00 -2.17
C LEU A 186 2.69 3.63 -2.33
N GLN A 187 2.29 3.24 -3.56
CA GLN A 187 1.82 1.88 -3.84
C GLN A 187 2.90 0.80 -3.62
N ARG A 188 4.18 1.17 -3.61
CA ARG A 188 5.32 0.24 -3.46
C ARG A 188 6.09 0.43 -2.16
N THR A 189 5.81 1.51 -1.45
CA THR A 189 6.52 1.91 -0.24
C THR A 189 5.49 2.07 0.87
N PRO A 190 5.40 1.11 1.82
CA PRO A 190 4.57 1.30 2.99
C PRO A 190 4.99 2.57 3.70
N ALA A 191 4.02 3.44 4.01
CA ALA A 191 4.28 4.74 4.59
C ALA A 191 3.25 5.07 5.66
N LEU A 192 3.71 5.75 6.72
CA LEU A 192 2.85 6.44 7.67
C LEU A 192 2.95 7.94 7.38
N ILE A 193 1.83 8.57 7.02
CA ILE A 193 1.76 10.01 6.74
C ILE A 193 0.84 10.65 7.77
N VAL A 194 1.40 11.53 8.59
CA VAL A 194 0.68 12.32 9.60
C VAL A 194 0.46 13.72 9.05
N LEU A 195 -0.81 14.12 8.95
CA LEU A 195 -1.24 15.45 8.55
C LEU A 195 -1.76 16.18 9.81
N ASP A 196 -0.99 17.13 10.32
CA ASP A 196 -1.27 17.85 11.57
C ASP A 196 -1.72 19.29 11.30
N GLY A 197 -2.88 19.69 11.82
CA GLY A 197 -3.52 20.99 11.55
C GLY A 197 -4.69 21.29 12.48
#